data_AF-A0A7Y5J5E0-F1
#
_entry.id   AF-A0A7Y5J5E0-F1
#
_cell.length_a   1.000
_cell.length_b   1.000
_cell.length_c   1.000
_cell.angle_alpha   90.00
_cell.angle_beta   90.00
_cell.angle_gamma   90.00
#
_symmetry.space_group_name_H-M   'P 1'
#
loop_
_entity.id
_entity.type
_entity.pdbx_description
1 polymer ?
#
loop_
_entity_poly.entity_id
_entity_poly.type
_entity_poly.pdbx_seq_one_letter_code
_entity_poly.pdbx_strand_id
1 'polypeptide(L)'
;NACHQGNYTNTPNTCAGCHLSDYNTSINPNHVALGIPNDCAMCHTTNPDWDPATFPIHNNYWVLSGAHAAIANDCAACHNGNYINTPNTCVGCHLAEYNSANNPDHNAAGFPTDCLACHSVNGWMPATFDHDNQYFPIYSGKHDGEWNQCAECHTTPGNFGLFSCIDCHEHDNPAELANMHEDVSGYQYNSQACFACHPDGED
;
A
#
# COMPACT_ATOMS: atom_id res chain seq x y z
N ASN A 1 -7.41 33.46 -30.86
CA ASN A 1 -7.11 34.77 -31.51
C ASN A 1 -6.28 35.75 -30.66
N ALA A 2 -5.79 35.40 -29.47
CA ALA A 2 -5.03 36.32 -28.62
C ALA A 2 -3.52 36.42 -28.95
N CYS A 3 -2.93 35.49 -29.71
CA CYS A 3 -1.50 35.56 -30.05
C CYS A 3 -1.20 36.49 -31.25
N HIS A 4 -2.20 36.78 -32.09
CA HIS A 4 -2.05 37.68 -33.24
C HIS A 4 -2.69 39.05 -32.98
N GLN A 5 -2.25 39.76 -31.93
CA GLN A 5 -2.69 41.13 -31.63
C GLN A 5 -2.19 42.16 -32.66
N GLY A 6 -2.60 42.00 -33.91
CA GLY A 6 -2.45 43.02 -34.97
C GLY A 6 -1.10 43.10 -35.66
N ASN A 7 -0.11 42.27 -35.32
CA ASN A 7 1.20 42.30 -35.98
C ASN A 7 1.76 40.89 -36.23
N TYR A 8 1.89 40.52 -37.51
CA TYR A 8 2.27 39.18 -37.97
C TYR A 8 3.77 39.01 -38.19
N THR A 9 4.56 40.09 -38.11
CA THR A 9 5.96 40.11 -38.51
C THR A 9 6.96 39.64 -37.45
N ASN A 10 6.50 39.25 -36.25
CA ASN A 10 7.34 38.69 -35.17
C ASN A 10 6.53 37.79 -34.21
N THR A 11 5.40 37.21 -34.65
CA THR A 11 4.63 36.32 -33.77
C THR A 11 5.38 34.99 -33.58
N PRO A 12 5.60 34.53 -32.33
CA PRO A 12 6.16 33.21 -32.08
C PRO A 12 5.32 32.11 -32.76
N ASN A 13 5.99 31.11 -33.32
CA ASN A 13 5.35 29.98 -33.99
C ASN A 13 5.33 28.69 -33.14
N THR A 14 5.74 28.79 -31.88
CA THR A 14 5.69 27.68 -30.92
C THR A 14 4.62 27.94 -29.86
N CYS A 15 4.04 26.87 -29.33
CA CYS A 15 3.05 26.92 -28.26
C CYS A 15 3.58 27.74 -27.08
N ALA A 16 4.76 27.37 -26.55
CA ALA A 16 5.40 28.06 -25.45
C ALA A 16 5.71 29.54 -25.76
N GLY A 17 6.04 29.89 -27.00
CA GLY A 17 6.28 31.27 -27.38
C GLY A 17 5.06 32.19 -27.19
N CYS A 18 3.85 31.65 -27.39
CA CYS A 18 2.59 32.38 -27.14
C CYS A 18 2.06 32.18 -25.71
N HIS A 19 2.17 30.98 -25.14
CA HIS A 19 1.43 30.52 -23.96
C HIS A 19 2.30 30.30 -22.72
N LEU A 20 3.53 30.83 -22.67
CA LEU A 20 4.40 30.68 -21.50
C LEU A 20 3.78 31.26 -20.22
N SER A 21 3.01 32.35 -20.33
CA SER A 21 2.30 32.91 -19.17
C SER A 21 1.21 31.97 -18.67
N ASP A 22 0.44 31.35 -19.58
CA ASP A 22 -0.60 30.39 -19.21
C ASP A 22 0.02 29.15 -18.55
N TYR A 23 1.12 28.64 -19.13
CA TYR A 23 1.92 27.55 -18.55
C TYR A 23 2.40 27.90 -17.12
N ASN A 24 2.96 29.10 -16.92
CA ASN A 24 3.50 29.52 -15.63
C ASN A 24 2.43 29.80 -14.56
N THR A 25 1.21 30.14 -14.98
CA THR A 25 0.10 30.51 -14.07
C THR A 25 -0.91 29.38 -13.88
N SER A 26 -0.76 28.27 -14.61
CA SER A 26 -1.57 27.08 -14.41
C SER A 26 -1.40 26.53 -12.99
N ILE A 27 -2.52 26.22 -12.34
CA ILE A 27 -2.55 25.73 -10.95
C ILE A 27 -3.08 24.30 -10.83
N ASN A 28 -3.77 23.78 -11.84
CA ASN A 28 -4.44 22.47 -11.78
C ASN A 28 -4.39 21.75 -13.13
N PRO A 29 -3.34 20.96 -13.42
CA PRO A 29 -2.13 20.80 -12.62
C PRO A 29 -1.18 22.00 -12.73
N ASN A 30 -0.39 22.25 -11.68
CA ASN A 30 0.66 23.27 -11.74
C ASN A 30 1.85 22.75 -12.55
N HIS A 31 1.99 23.25 -13.78
CA HIS A 31 3.00 22.76 -14.72
C HIS A 31 4.43 23.04 -14.26
N VAL A 32 4.67 24.23 -13.68
CA VAL A 32 5.99 24.64 -13.18
C VAL A 32 6.39 23.81 -11.97
N ALA A 33 5.49 23.66 -10.99
CA ALA A 33 5.76 22.92 -9.77
C ALA A 33 6.02 21.43 -10.04
N LEU A 34 5.35 20.87 -11.04
CA LEU A 34 5.53 19.48 -11.47
C LEU A 34 6.66 19.30 -12.49
N GLY A 35 7.28 20.37 -12.97
CA GLY A 35 8.33 20.31 -14.00
C GLY A 35 7.85 19.67 -15.31
N ILE A 36 6.60 19.91 -15.71
CA ILE A 36 6.02 19.34 -16.93
C ILE A 36 6.75 19.90 -18.16
N PRO A 37 7.13 19.09 -19.16
CA PRO A 37 7.79 19.60 -20.36
C PRO A 37 6.96 20.62 -21.13
N ASN A 38 7.63 21.60 -21.74
CA ASN A 38 6.99 22.67 -22.52
C ASN A 38 6.55 22.23 -23.93
N ASP A 39 6.62 20.93 -24.24
CA ASP A 39 6.09 20.37 -25.49
C ASP A 39 4.57 20.19 -25.37
N CYS A 40 3.84 21.29 -25.54
CA CYS A 40 2.42 21.35 -25.19
C CYS A 40 1.56 20.36 -26.01
N ALA A 41 1.97 20.06 -27.25
CA ALA A 41 1.27 19.14 -28.14
C ALA A 41 1.37 17.66 -27.70
N MET A 42 2.30 17.34 -26.79
CA MET A 42 2.38 16.01 -26.17
C MET A 42 1.13 15.68 -25.34
N CYS A 43 0.50 16.70 -24.76
CA CYS A 43 -0.62 16.54 -23.82
C CYS A 43 -1.92 17.12 -24.37
N HIS A 44 -1.89 18.33 -24.93
CA HIS A 44 -3.09 19.08 -25.30
C HIS A 44 -3.40 18.99 -26.79
N THR A 45 -4.69 18.86 -27.12
CA THR A 45 -5.20 19.12 -28.47
C THR A 45 -5.33 20.63 -28.70
N THR A 46 -5.55 21.04 -29.94
CA THR A 46 -5.86 22.44 -30.31
C THR A 46 -7.25 22.60 -30.91
N ASN A 47 -8.03 21.51 -30.92
CA ASN A 47 -9.37 21.43 -31.48
C ASN A 47 -10.18 20.38 -30.69
N PRO A 48 -11.31 20.73 -30.06
CA PRO A 48 -11.96 22.05 -30.07
C PRO A 48 -11.17 23.17 -29.37
N ASP A 49 -10.36 22.82 -28.38
CA ASP A 49 -9.49 23.73 -27.63
C ASP A 49 -8.33 22.90 -27.03
N TRP A 50 -7.70 23.35 -25.94
CA TRP A 50 -6.70 22.64 -25.12
C TRP A 50 -7.24 21.39 -24.37
N ASP A 51 -8.37 20.85 -24.83
CA ASP A 51 -9.15 19.78 -24.23
C ASP A 51 -9.76 18.88 -25.34
N PRO A 52 -9.71 17.53 -25.25
CA PRO A 52 -9.17 16.72 -24.15
C PRO A 52 -7.65 16.81 -24.01
N ALA A 53 -7.17 16.80 -22.77
CA ALA A 53 -5.76 16.63 -22.47
C ALA A 53 -5.45 15.17 -22.13
N THR A 54 -4.31 14.67 -22.62
CA THR A 54 -3.73 13.39 -22.24
C THR A 54 -2.51 13.62 -21.34
N PHE A 55 -2.07 12.59 -20.62
CA PHE A 55 -0.87 12.69 -19.79
C PHE A 55 0.03 11.46 -19.97
N PRO A 56 0.70 11.33 -21.13
CA PRO A 56 1.49 10.13 -21.46
C PRO A 56 2.70 9.91 -20.54
N ILE A 57 3.08 10.92 -19.77
CA ILE A 57 4.18 10.89 -18.80
C ILE A 57 3.72 10.62 -17.35
N HIS A 58 2.48 10.18 -17.15
CA HIS A 58 1.91 9.92 -15.82
C HIS A 58 2.83 9.04 -14.94
N ASN A 59 3.42 8.00 -15.53
CA ASN A 59 4.28 7.05 -14.82
C ASN A 59 5.60 7.65 -14.32
N ASN A 60 5.97 8.87 -14.75
CA ASN A 60 7.09 9.60 -14.16
C ASN A 60 6.77 10.13 -12.74
N TYR A 61 5.48 10.20 -12.39
CA TYR A 61 4.98 10.72 -11.11
C TYR A 61 4.37 9.60 -10.26
N TRP A 62 3.56 8.73 -10.86
CA TRP A 62 2.99 7.56 -10.20
C TRP A 62 2.69 6.45 -11.19
N VAL A 63 3.17 5.24 -10.94
CA VAL A 63 3.07 4.13 -11.90
C VAL A 63 1.69 3.49 -11.83
N LEU A 64 0.93 3.60 -12.92
CA LEU A 64 -0.35 2.89 -13.09
C LEU A 64 -0.08 1.42 -13.45
N SER A 65 -0.16 0.55 -12.44
CA SER A 65 0.09 -0.90 -12.59
C SER A 65 -0.94 -1.72 -11.81
N GLY A 66 -1.04 -3.01 -12.15
CA GLY A 66 -2.01 -3.91 -11.54
C GLY A 66 -3.44 -3.40 -11.68
N ALA A 67 -4.20 -3.38 -10.59
CA ALA A 67 -5.58 -2.93 -10.58
C ALA A 67 -5.74 -1.46 -11.03
N HIS A 68 -4.76 -0.60 -10.75
CA HIS A 68 -4.78 0.80 -11.16
C HIS A 68 -4.63 0.99 -12.66
N ALA A 69 -4.02 0.03 -13.38
CA ALA A 69 -3.92 0.08 -14.83
C ALA A 69 -5.31 -0.02 -15.51
N ALA A 70 -6.28 -0.68 -14.86
CA ALA A 70 -7.64 -0.85 -15.38
C ALA A 70 -8.43 0.47 -15.42
N ILE A 71 -8.07 1.44 -14.56
CA ILE A 71 -8.69 2.77 -14.48
C ILE A 71 -7.77 3.88 -14.98
N ALA A 72 -6.69 3.53 -15.69
CA ALA A 72 -5.67 4.48 -16.14
C ALA A 72 -6.20 5.64 -17.00
N ASN A 73 -7.33 5.43 -17.68
CA ASN A 73 -7.98 6.45 -18.52
C ASN A 73 -9.15 7.15 -17.81
N ASP A 74 -9.49 6.77 -16.59
CA ASP A 74 -10.50 7.44 -15.76
C ASP A 74 -9.80 8.37 -14.77
N CYS A 75 -9.37 9.53 -15.26
CA CYS A 75 -8.68 10.52 -14.45
C CYS A 75 -9.50 10.94 -13.21
N ALA A 76 -10.84 10.93 -13.32
CA ALA A 76 -11.72 11.37 -12.25
C ALA A 76 -11.76 10.38 -11.08
N ALA A 77 -11.57 9.07 -11.34
CA ALA A 77 -11.52 8.04 -10.30
C ALA A 77 -10.49 8.35 -9.19
N CYS A 78 -9.37 8.99 -9.55
CA CYS A 78 -8.32 9.35 -8.59
C CYS A 78 -8.31 10.86 -8.29
N HIS A 79 -8.31 11.68 -9.33
CA HIS A 79 -8.08 13.12 -9.17
C HIS A 79 -9.34 13.88 -8.77
N ASN A 80 -10.55 13.36 -9.04
CA ASN A 80 -11.81 14.06 -8.75
C ASN A 80 -11.83 15.51 -9.30
N GLY A 81 -11.16 15.76 -10.42
CA GLY A 81 -11.00 17.10 -11.03
C GLY A 81 -9.94 17.99 -10.37
N ASN A 82 -9.22 17.50 -9.35
CA ASN A 82 -8.15 18.20 -8.66
C ASN A 82 -6.83 17.40 -8.68
N TYR A 83 -5.89 17.88 -9.48
CA TYR A 83 -4.58 17.28 -9.71
C TYR A 83 -3.49 17.78 -8.75
N ILE A 84 -3.85 18.56 -7.72
CA ILE A 84 -2.88 19.15 -6.79
C ILE A 84 -2.65 18.26 -5.56
N ASN A 85 -3.70 17.56 -5.09
CA ASN A 85 -3.70 16.89 -3.78
C ASN A 85 -4.07 15.40 -3.85
N THR A 86 -3.90 14.76 -5.01
CA THR A 86 -4.17 13.33 -5.14
C THR A 86 -3.15 12.53 -4.34
N PRO A 87 -3.58 11.73 -3.35
CA PRO A 87 -2.66 10.93 -2.56
C PRO A 87 -1.93 9.91 -3.43
N ASN A 88 -0.67 9.62 -3.10
CA ASN A 88 0.16 8.63 -3.80
C ASN A 88 0.51 7.41 -2.91
N THR A 89 -0.06 7.34 -1.71
CA THR A 89 0.05 6.20 -0.80
C THR A 89 -1.23 5.38 -0.82
N CYS A 90 -1.12 4.07 -0.58
CA CYS A 90 -2.26 3.15 -0.58
C CYS A 90 -3.36 3.63 0.37
N VAL A 91 -3.03 3.87 1.63
CA VAL A 91 -3.99 4.34 2.65
C VAL A 91 -4.51 5.75 2.35
N GLY A 92 -3.77 6.58 1.62
CA GLY A 92 -4.23 7.91 1.24
C GLY A 92 -5.53 7.88 0.43
N CYS A 93 -5.69 6.87 -0.42
CA CYS A 93 -6.93 6.64 -1.18
C CYS A 93 -7.83 5.58 -0.52
N HIS A 94 -7.25 4.53 0.05
CA HIS A 94 -7.94 3.33 0.52
C HIS A 94 -8.10 3.24 2.03
N LEU A 95 -8.18 4.38 2.72
CA LEU A 95 -8.41 4.42 4.18
C LEU A 95 -9.77 3.81 4.55
N ALA A 96 -10.78 3.99 3.71
CA ALA A 96 -12.11 3.43 3.96
C ALA A 96 -12.07 1.90 3.90
N GLU A 97 -11.46 1.33 2.87
CA GLU A 97 -11.25 -0.11 2.73
C GLU A 97 -10.43 -0.67 3.89
N TYR A 98 -9.30 -0.01 4.22
CA TYR A 98 -8.47 -0.35 5.37
C TYR A 98 -9.29 -0.41 6.66
N ASN A 99 -10.14 0.60 6.90
CA ASN A 99 -10.93 0.67 8.13
C ASN A 99 -12.08 -0.34 8.20
N SER A 100 -12.57 -0.77 7.04
CA SER A 100 -13.70 -1.69 6.91
C SER A 100 -13.32 -3.17 6.81
N ALA A 101 -12.01 -3.45 6.66
CA ALA A 101 -11.50 -4.81 6.64
C ALA A 101 -11.85 -5.53 7.96
N ASN A 102 -12.37 -6.75 7.86
CA ASN A 102 -12.82 -7.56 9.01
C ASN A 102 -12.27 -8.99 8.98
N ASN A 103 -11.52 -9.36 7.94
CA ASN A 103 -10.93 -10.67 7.79
C ASN A 103 -9.52 -10.59 7.18
N PRO A 104 -8.49 -10.30 7.99
CA PRO A 104 -8.56 -9.90 9.41
C PRO A 104 -9.05 -8.46 9.61
N ASP A 105 -9.51 -8.12 10.82
CA ASP A 105 -9.83 -6.73 11.17
C ASP A 105 -8.55 -5.92 11.39
N HIS A 106 -8.26 -5.01 10.46
CA HIS A 106 -7.01 -4.24 10.51
C HIS A 106 -6.92 -3.29 11.70
N ASN A 107 -8.04 -2.71 12.13
CA ASN A 107 -8.07 -1.78 13.25
C ASN A 107 -7.95 -2.53 14.57
N ALA A 108 -8.73 -3.59 14.74
CA ALA A 108 -8.69 -4.40 15.96
C ALA A 108 -7.34 -5.09 16.13
N ALA A 109 -6.72 -5.53 15.03
CA ALA A 109 -5.37 -6.11 15.04
C ALA A 109 -4.26 -5.05 15.13
N GLY A 110 -4.55 -3.77 14.89
CA GLY A 110 -3.56 -2.69 14.89
C GLY A 110 -2.50 -2.84 13.80
N PHE A 111 -2.87 -3.31 12.60
CA PHE A 111 -1.94 -3.45 11.48
C PHE A 111 -1.33 -2.10 11.06
N PRO A 112 -0.14 -2.11 10.42
CA PRO A 112 0.42 -0.90 9.83
C PRO A 112 -0.34 -0.53 8.55
N THR A 113 -0.23 0.73 8.13
CA THR A 113 -0.76 1.21 6.84
C THR A 113 0.19 0.96 5.67
N ASP A 114 1.28 0.21 5.88
CA ASP A 114 2.15 -0.26 4.81
C ASP A 114 1.51 -1.48 4.13
N CYS A 115 0.55 -1.20 3.25
CA CYS A 115 -0.29 -2.22 2.64
C CYS A 115 0.50 -3.25 1.83
N LEU A 116 1.66 -2.89 1.30
CA LEU A 116 2.49 -3.76 0.46
C LEU A 116 3.22 -4.85 1.25
N ALA A 117 3.18 -4.79 2.59
CA ALA A 117 3.68 -5.87 3.44
C ALA A 117 2.87 -7.17 3.26
N CYS A 118 1.59 -7.06 2.91
CA CYS A 118 0.69 -8.20 2.75
C CYS A 118 -0.05 -8.22 1.41
N HIS A 119 -0.42 -7.06 0.87
CA HIS A 119 -1.19 -6.94 -0.36
C HIS A 119 -0.31 -6.58 -1.55
N SER A 120 -0.85 -6.73 -2.77
CA SER A 120 -0.15 -6.34 -3.99
C SER A 120 -0.94 -5.27 -4.75
N VAL A 121 -0.26 -4.57 -5.66
CA VAL A 121 -0.91 -3.61 -6.56
C VAL A 121 -1.90 -4.26 -7.53
N ASN A 122 -1.88 -5.59 -7.68
CA ASN A 122 -2.83 -6.33 -8.53
C ASN A 122 -4.20 -6.51 -7.84
N GLY A 123 -4.26 -6.36 -6.52
CA GLY A 123 -5.49 -6.49 -5.74
C GLY A 123 -5.21 -6.79 -4.27
N TRP A 124 -6.23 -6.58 -3.44
CA TRP A 124 -6.19 -6.87 -2.01
C TRP A 124 -6.10 -8.37 -1.70
N MET A 125 -6.55 -9.22 -2.62
CA MET A 125 -6.50 -10.68 -2.47
C MET A 125 -5.87 -11.35 -3.70
N PRO A 126 -5.12 -12.46 -3.50
CA PRO A 126 -4.69 -12.98 -2.21
C PRO A 126 -3.71 -12.02 -1.53
N ALA A 127 -3.81 -11.92 -0.20
CA ALA A 127 -2.75 -11.32 0.60
C ALA A 127 -1.70 -12.41 0.88
N THR A 128 -0.43 -12.06 0.84
CA THR A 128 0.68 -12.98 1.11
C THR A 128 1.51 -12.41 2.23
N PHE A 129 1.74 -13.20 3.27
CA PHE A 129 2.66 -12.88 4.35
C PHE A 129 3.58 -14.07 4.57
N ASP A 130 4.88 -13.86 4.43
CA ASP A 130 5.86 -14.93 4.64
C ASP A 130 6.17 -15.07 6.13
N HIS A 131 5.37 -15.89 6.81
CA HIS A 131 5.56 -16.16 8.23
C HIS A 131 6.66 -17.21 8.45
N ASP A 132 6.63 -18.32 7.73
CA ASP A 132 7.47 -19.49 8.00
C ASP A 132 8.97 -19.27 7.76
N ASN A 133 9.37 -18.46 6.77
CA ASN A 133 10.79 -18.18 6.58
C ASN A 133 11.33 -17.12 7.57
N GLN A 134 10.45 -16.36 8.21
CA GLN A 134 10.83 -15.24 9.07
C GLN A 134 10.62 -15.54 10.56
N TYR A 135 9.68 -16.42 10.89
CA TYR A 135 9.16 -16.68 12.23
C TYR A 135 8.75 -18.16 12.39
N PHE A 136 8.05 -18.49 13.47
CA PHE A 136 7.55 -19.83 13.76
C PHE A 136 6.73 -20.40 12.58
N PRO A 137 6.92 -21.66 12.15
CA PRO A 137 6.31 -22.18 10.92
C PRO A 137 4.83 -22.53 11.14
N ILE A 138 3.93 -21.61 10.80
CA ILE A 138 2.48 -21.75 10.98
C ILE A 138 1.76 -22.26 9.73
N TYR A 139 2.45 -22.33 8.57
CA TYR A 139 1.91 -22.88 7.32
C TYR A 139 2.54 -24.22 6.92
N SER A 140 3.69 -24.57 7.48
CA SER A 140 4.41 -25.83 7.18
C SER A 140 4.71 -26.69 8.41
N GLY A 141 4.54 -26.16 9.63
CA GLY A 141 4.71 -26.88 10.88
C GLY A 141 3.41 -27.51 11.40
N LYS A 142 3.45 -28.04 12.63
CA LYS A 142 2.30 -28.71 13.30
C LYS A 142 1.06 -27.83 13.50
N HIS A 143 1.19 -26.51 13.37
CA HIS A 143 0.08 -25.56 13.52
C HIS A 143 -0.61 -25.21 12.18
N ASP A 144 -0.17 -25.77 11.05
CA ASP A 144 -0.85 -25.56 9.77
C ASP A 144 -2.33 -26.01 9.85
N GLY A 145 -3.24 -25.08 9.56
CA GLY A 145 -4.69 -25.30 9.62
C GLY A 145 -5.31 -25.24 11.02
N GLU A 146 -4.53 -25.03 12.09
CA GLU A 146 -5.02 -24.98 13.47
C GLU A 146 -5.35 -23.56 13.96
N TRP A 147 -5.13 -22.54 13.12
CA TRP A 147 -5.40 -21.13 13.42
C TRP A 147 -6.22 -20.46 12.31
N ASN A 148 -7.06 -19.48 12.67
CA ASN A 148 -7.83 -18.71 11.70
C ASN A 148 -7.49 -17.21 11.69
N GLN A 149 -6.99 -16.68 12.82
CA GLN A 149 -6.65 -15.27 12.97
C GLN A 149 -5.28 -15.10 13.61
N CYS A 150 -4.54 -14.08 13.18
CA CYS A 150 -3.25 -13.71 13.78
C CYS A 150 -3.36 -13.48 15.29
N ALA A 151 -4.50 -12.97 15.75
CA ALA A 151 -4.78 -12.65 17.16
C ALA A 151 -4.91 -13.88 18.06
N GLU A 152 -5.06 -15.09 17.49
CA GLU A 152 -5.07 -16.33 18.28
C GLU A 152 -3.71 -16.57 18.93
N CYS A 153 -2.61 -16.25 18.24
CA CYS A 153 -1.26 -16.29 18.81
C CYS A 153 -0.82 -14.90 19.30
N HIS A 154 -1.08 -13.84 18.53
CA HIS A 154 -0.65 -12.47 18.82
C HIS A 154 -1.71 -11.68 19.60
N THR A 155 -1.77 -11.95 20.89
CA THR A 155 -2.84 -11.46 21.79
C THR A 155 -2.81 -9.96 22.08
N THR A 156 -1.75 -9.25 21.66
CA THR A 156 -1.64 -7.79 21.84
C THR A 156 -1.82 -7.05 20.51
N PRO A 157 -2.94 -6.32 20.32
CA PRO A 157 -3.17 -5.49 19.15
C PRO A 157 -2.00 -4.55 18.83
N GLY A 158 -1.58 -4.54 17.57
CA GLY A 158 -0.49 -3.72 17.05
C GLY A 158 0.91 -4.13 17.53
N ASN A 159 1.03 -5.21 18.30
CA ASN A 159 2.31 -5.75 18.75
C ASN A 159 2.41 -7.26 18.48
N PHE A 160 2.66 -7.58 17.21
CA PHE A 160 2.88 -8.96 16.74
C PHE A 160 4.20 -9.57 17.23
N GLY A 161 5.04 -8.80 17.94
CA GLY A 161 6.20 -9.37 18.65
C GLY A 161 5.82 -10.06 19.96
N LEU A 162 4.62 -9.80 20.48
CA LEU A 162 4.07 -10.51 21.62
C LEU A 162 3.17 -11.63 21.12
N PHE A 163 3.41 -12.83 21.66
CA PHE A 163 2.67 -14.03 21.30
C PHE A 163 2.48 -14.91 22.53
N SER A 164 1.50 -15.80 22.46
CA SER A 164 1.27 -16.81 23.47
C SER A 164 1.11 -18.19 22.85
N CYS A 165 1.93 -19.13 23.32
CA CYS A 165 1.77 -20.56 23.04
C CYS A 165 0.82 -21.22 24.05
N ILE A 166 0.69 -20.64 25.24
CA ILE A 166 0.10 -21.25 26.44
C ILE A 166 -1.37 -20.87 26.66
N ASP A 167 -1.91 -19.98 25.83
CA ASP A 167 -3.35 -19.66 25.84
C ASP A 167 -4.18 -20.64 25.01
N CYS A 168 -3.53 -21.66 24.43
CA CYS A 168 -4.12 -22.69 23.57
C CYS A 168 -4.16 -24.07 24.27
N HIS A 169 -5.07 -24.93 23.81
CA HIS A 169 -5.55 -26.12 24.54
C HIS A 169 -4.53 -27.25 24.80
N GLU A 170 -3.41 -27.31 24.08
CA GLU A 170 -2.37 -28.33 24.32
C GLU A 170 -1.29 -27.84 25.31
N HIS A 171 -1.19 -26.53 25.51
CA HIS A 171 -0.13 -25.92 26.31
C HIS A 171 -0.65 -25.08 27.49
N ASP A 172 -1.96 -25.09 27.75
CA ASP A 172 -2.61 -24.32 28.81
C ASP A 172 -2.52 -24.97 30.20
N ASN A 173 -1.95 -26.17 30.29
CA ASN A 173 -1.79 -26.93 31.53
C ASN A 173 -0.31 -26.95 32.00
N PRO A 174 0.08 -26.07 32.95
CA PRO A 174 1.45 -25.99 33.44
C PRO A 174 1.95 -27.28 34.10
N ALA A 175 1.07 -28.03 34.76
CA ALA A 175 1.45 -29.24 35.50
C ALA A 175 1.79 -30.40 34.55
N GLU A 176 1.02 -30.54 33.47
CA GLU A 176 1.25 -31.55 32.45
C GLU A 176 2.54 -31.27 31.68
N LEU A 177 2.75 -30.02 31.26
CA LEU A 177 3.98 -29.62 30.59
C LEU A 177 5.21 -29.76 31.51
N ALA A 178 5.10 -29.43 32.80
CA ALA A 178 6.20 -29.62 33.74
C ALA A 178 6.61 -31.09 33.85
N ASN A 179 5.66 -32.04 33.84
CA ASN A 179 5.97 -33.47 33.86
C ASN A 179 6.70 -33.93 32.59
N MET A 180 6.39 -33.34 31.43
CA MET A 180 7.10 -33.61 30.17
C MET A 180 8.53 -33.04 30.15
N HIS A 181 8.81 -32.08 31.03
CA HIS A 181 10.08 -31.36 31.11
C HIS A 181 10.87 -31.65 32.41
N GLU A 182 10.60 -32.78 33.09
CA GLU A 182 11.26 -33.15 34.37
C GLU A 182 12.80 -33.16 34.27
N ASP A 183 13.32 -33.56 33.11
CA ASP A 183 14.77 -33.64 32.84
C ASP A 183 15.35 -32.31 32.30
N VAL A 184 14.53 -31.29 32.07
CA VAL A 184 14.96 -29.99 31.52
C VAL A 184 15.29 -29.04 32.66
N SER A 185 16.60 -28.96 32.96
CA SER A 185 17.11 -28.02 33.95
C SER A 185 16.76 -26.57 33.58
N GLY A 186 16.09 -25.87 34.48
CA GLY A 186 15.71 -24.47 34.28
C GLY A 186 14.46 -24.26 33.42
N TYR A 187 13.61 -25.30 33.27
CA TYR A 187 12.29 -25.18 32.64
C TYR A 187 11.51 -23.95 33.14
N GLN A 188 10.91 -23.23 32.20
CA GLN A 188 10.03 -22.10 32.49
C GLN A 188 8.75 -22.22 31.67
N TYR A 189 7.62 -22.09 32.36
CA TYR A 189 6.31 -22.06 31.72
C TYR A 189 5.98 -20.64 31.22
N ASN A 190 6.54 -20.28 30.07
CA ASN A 190 6.17 -19.06 29.33
C ASN A 190 6.51 -19.21 27.85
N SER A 191 5.77 -18.50 26.99
CA SER A 191 5.84 -18.67 25.53
C SER A 191 7.21 -18.32 24.93
N GLN A 192 7.94 -17.36 25.50
CA GLN A 192 9.28 -17.02 25.02
C GLN A 192 10.28 -18.15 25.27
N ALA A 193 10.19 -18.81 26.44
CA ALA A 193 11.01 -19.97 26.76
C ALA A 193 10.63 -21.18 25.88
N CYS A 194 9.33 -21.41 25.68
CA CYS A 194 8.84 -22.44 24.76
C CYS A 194 9.42 -22.25 23.36
N PHE A 195 9.28 -21.05 22.77
CA PHE A 195 9.80 -20.74 21.43
C PHE A 195 11.32 -20.85 21.32
N ALA A 196 12.07 -20.53 22.39
CA ALA A 196 13.52 -20.64 22.38
C ALA A 196 14.02 -22.09 22.29
N CYS A 197 13.25 -23.04 22.84
CA CYS A 197 13.56 -24.47 22.76
C CYS A 197 12.91 -25.16 21.54
N HIS A 198 11.71 -24.73 21.16
CA HIS A 198 10.90 -25.27 20.06
C HIS A 198 10.64 -24.18 19.00
N PRO A 199 11.67 -23.74 18.25
CA PRO A 199 11.53 -22.63 17.29
C PRO A 199 10.73 -23.00 16.03
N ASP A 200 10.60 -24.30 15.73
CA ASP A 200 9.88 -24.87 14.60
C ASP A 200 8.60 -25.62 14.99
N GLY A 201 8.30 -25.67 16.29
CA GLY A 201 7.13 -26.39 16.80
C GLY A 201 7.29 -27.90 16.82
N GLU A 202 8.52 -28.40 16.63
CA GLU A 202 8.85 -29.81 16.80
C GLU A 202 9.30 -30.10 18.24
N ASP A 203 9.18 -31.38 18.62
CA ASP A 203 9.42 -31.90 19.97
C ASP A 203 10.87 -31.72 20.44
#